data_AF-A0A1V5YH57-F1
#
_entry.id   AF-A0A1V5YH57-F1
#
_cell.length_a   1.000
_cell.length_b   1.000
_cell.length_c   1.000
_cell.angle_alpha   90.00
_cell.angle_beta   90.00
_cell.angle_gamma   90.00
#
_symmetry.space_group_name_H-M   'P 1'
#
loop_
_entity.id
_entity.type
_entity.pdbx_description
1 polymer ?
#
loop_
_entity_poly.entity_id
_entity_poly.type
_entity_poly.pdbx_seq_one_letter_code
_entity_poly.pdbx_strand_id
1 'polypeptide(L)'
;MRHNREQVIQRVVDEFELLDHLVAHLTDEEWQRPVPRPRSQDRWTVKDALAHITHWKAAAARSARKLPVPAEERGLNTTDSNRLVYERWHSRSPREVLAWHRQVQEDVLAALRAAPEKWFSGRGRRPDWPGDLVGHSAAHRVKDVEEALRKWRPQIRLGLGGFGSLFLALTPTTSSPAPAPSRVPSAAGSGS
;
A
#
# COMPACT_ATOMS: atom_id res chain seq x y z
N MET A 1 7.86 -24.42 12.16
CA MET A 1 9.12 -23.89 11.58
C MET A 1 9.63 -22.73 12.44
N ARG A 2 10.95 -22.54 12.52
CA ARG A 2 11.54 -21.34 13.10
C ARG A 2 11.76 -20.33 11.98
N HIS A 3 11.31 -19.09 12.18
CA HIS A 3 11.62 -17.98 11.28
C HIS A 3 12.75 -17.16 11.89
N ASN A 4 13.59 -16.54 11.07
CA ASN A 4 14.55 -15.54 11.53
C ASN A 4 13.97 -14.12 11.38
N ARG A 5 14.54 -13.16 12.10
CA ARG A 5 14.09 -11.77 12.09
C ARG A 5 14.28 -11.12 10.73
N GLU A 6 15.46 -11.27 10.14
CA GLU A 6 15.87 -10.60 8.91
C GLU A 6 14.97 -10.99 7.72
N GLN A 7 14.72 -12.28 7.53
CA GLN A 7 13.82 -12.85 6.52
C GLN A 7 12.36 -12.46 6.77
N VAL A 8 11.92 -12.36 8.02
CA VAL A 8 10.57 -11.87 8.33
C VAL A 8 10.45 -10.39 7.94
N ILE A 9 11.41 -9.56 8.36
CA ILE A 9 11.41 -8.14 8.00
C ILE A 9 11.47 -7.97 6.48
N GLN A 10 12.33 -8.71 5.78
CA GLN A 10 12.46 -8.61 4.33
C GLN A 10 11.13 -8.93 3.63
N ARG A 11 10.49 -10.05 3.95
CA ARG A 11 9.19 -10.42 3.36
C ARG A 11 8.10 -9.38 3.63
N VAL A 12 8.14 -8.73 4.79
CA VAL A 12 7.19 -7.67 5.16
C VAL A 12 7.47 -6.37 4.41
N VAL A 13 8.74 -6.04 4.16
CA VAL A 13 9.14 -4.91 3.31
C VAL A 13 8.73 -5.17 1.87
N ASP A 14 9.07 -6.33 1.31
CA ASP A 14 8.77 -6.69 -0.07
C ASP A 14 7.26 -6.58 -0.37
N GLU A 15 6.42 -7.17 0.49
CA GLU A 15 4.96 -7.10 0.31
C GLU A 15 4.41 -5.69 0.53
N PHE A 16 4.99 -4.90 1.45
CA PHE A 16 4.61 -3.50 1.61
C PHE A 16 4.92 -2.68 0.36
N GLU A 17 6.13 -2.82 -0.21
CA GLU A 17 6.53 -2.06 -1.40
C GLU A 17 5.65 -2.39 -2.60
N LEU A 18 5.32 -3.68 -2.80
CA LEU A 18 4.39 -4.10 -3.84
C LEU A 18 3.01 -3.45 -3.68
N LEU A 19 2.47 -3.45 -2.46
CA LEU A 19 1.18 -2.84 -2.18
C LEU A 19 1.22 -1.31 -2.27
N ASP A 20 2.21 -0.65 -1.66
CA ASP A 20 2.33 0.81 -1.64
C ASP A 20 2.53 1.35 -3.06
N HIS A 21 3.39 0.75 -3.88
CA HIS A 21 3.58 1.15 -5.27
C HIS A 21 2.29 1.03 -6.09
N LEU A 22 1.51 -0.04 -5.86
CA LEU A 22 0.24 -0.25 -6.53
C LEU A 22 -0.76 0.86 -6.18
N VAL A 23 -0.82 1.29 -4.92
CA VAL A 23 -1.83 2.23 -4.44
C VAL A 23 -1.40 3.70 -4.50
N ALA A 24 -0.10 4.00 -4.55
CA ALA A 24 0.45 5.35 -4.46
C ALA A 24 0.02 6.29 -5.61
N HIS A 25 -0.37 5.73 -6.75
CA HIS A 25 -0.66 6.47 -7.98
C HIS A 25 -2.04 6.18 -8.55
N LEU A 26 -2.96 5.67 -7.71
CA LEU A 26 -4.34 5.46 -8.15
C LEU A 26 -5.07 6.79 -8.30
N THR A 27 -5.87 6.91 -9.35
CA THR A 27 -6.80 8.03 -9.50
C THR A 27 -7.95 7.92 -8.51
N ASP A 28 -8.70 9.01 -8.32
CA ASP A 28 -9.88 9.00 -7.45
C ASP A 28 -10.91 7.95 -7.89
N GLU A 29 -11.11 7.77 -9.20
CA GLU A 29 -12.01 6.75 -9.74
C GLU A 29 -11.50 5.33 -9.48
N GLU A 30 -10.18 5.12 -9.51
CA GLU A 30 -9.55 3.82 -9.22
C GLU A 30 -9.70 3.44 -7.75
N TRP A 31 -9.55 4.41 -6.84
CA TRP A 31 -9.81 4.20 -5.41
C TRP A 31 -11.23 3.78 -5.10
N GLN A 32 -12.21 4.28 -5.86
CA GLN A 32 -13.63 3.98 -5.68
C GLN A 32 -14.07 2.69 -6.40
N ARG A 33 -13.17 1.97 -7.06
CA ARG A 33 -13.55 0.74 -7.75
C ARG A 33 -14.00 -0.33 -6.77
N PRO A 34 -15.16 -0.99 -7.01
CA PRO A 34 -15.62 -2.07 -6.16
C PRO A 34 -14.72 -3.30 -6.30
N VAL A 35 -14.42 -3.93 -5.18
CA VAL A 35 -13.66 -5.19 -5.14
C VAL A 35 -14.60 -6.41 -5.25
N PRO A 36 -14.15 -7.56 -5.79
CA PRO A 36 -15.02 -8.71 -6.05
C PRO A 36 -15.44 -9.42 -4.75
N ARG A 37 -16.61 -9.05 -4.22
CA ARG A 37 -17.16 -9.63 -2.99
C ARG A 37 -18.60 -10.15 -3.14
N PRO A 38 -19.02 -11.15 -2.34
CA PRO A 38 -20.41 -11.57 -2.28
C PRO A 38 -21.36 -10.43 -1.89
N ARG A 39 -22.59 -10.44 -2.41
CA ARG A 39 -23.62 -9.43 -2.11
C ARG A 39 -24.02 -9.35 -0.64
N SER A 40 -23.80 -10.42 0.12
CA SER A 40 -24.10 -10.49 1.56
C SER A 40 -23.06 -9.79 2.43
N GLN A 41 -21.98 -9.27 1.85
CA GLN A 41 -20.91 -8.57 2.56
C GLN A 41 -20.92 -7.06 2.26
N ASP A 42 -20.25 -6.30 3.11
CA ASP A 42 -20.03 -4.87 2.89
C ASP A 42 -19.40 -4.62 1.52
N ARG A 43 -19.91 -3.60 0.83
CA ARG A 43 -19.48 -3.25 -0.53
C ARG A 43 -18.18 -2.46 -0.48
N TRP A 44 -17.08 -3.16 -0.38
CA TRP A 44 -15.77 -2.54 -0.34
C TRP A 44 -15.36 -1.96 -1.69
N THR A 45 -14.69 -0.84 -1.61
CA THR A 45 -13.87 -0.29 -2.69
C THR A 45 -12.39 -0.70 -2.51
N VAL A 46 -11.54 -0.36 -3.48
CA VAL A 46 -10.07 -0.50 -3.34
C VAL A 46 -9.57 0.20 -2.08
N LYS A 47 -10.12 1.38 -1.76
CA LYS A 47 -9.81 2.09 -0.51
C LYS A 47 -10.13 1.25 0.72
N ASP A 48 -11.32 0.65 0.76
CA ASP A 48 -11.77 -0.11 1.92
C ASP A 48 -10.95 -1.40 2.10
N ALA A 49 -10.52 -2.02 1.00
CA ALA A 49 -9.59 -3.15 1.03
C ALA A 49 -8.22 -2.74 1.62
N LEU A 50 -7.68 -1.57 1.25
CA LEU A 50 -6.44 -1.07 1.84
C LEU A 50 -6.59 -0.77 3.34
N ALA A 51 -7.70 -0.17 3.75
CA ALA A 51 -7.99 0.07 5.17
C ALA A 51 -8.07 -1.24 5.96
N HIS A 52 -8.69 -2.27 5.39
CA HIS A 52 -8.75 -3.61 5.98
C HIS A 52 -7.36 -4.23 6.14
N ILE A 53 -6.54 -4.27 5.08
CA ILE A 53 -5.16 -4.78 5.16
C ILE A 53 -4.38 -4.03 6.25
N THR A 54 -4.48 -2.70 6.25
CA THR A 54 -3.76 -1.83 7.18
C THR A 54 -4.18 -2.08 8.63
N HIS A 55 -5.47 -2.34 8.90
CA HIS A 55 -5.96 -2.69 10.23
C HIS A 55 -5.29 -3.95 10.78
N TRP A 56 -5.25 -5.03 10.00
CA TRP A 56 -4.65 -6.29 10.44
C TRP A 56 -3.14 -6.18 10.62
N LYS A 57 -2.45 -5.38 9.79
CA LYS A 57 -1.03 -5.04 10.01
C LYS A 57 -0.82 -4.30 11.34
N ALA A 58 -1.69 -3.33 11.66
CA ALA A 58 -1.62 -2.61 12.93
C ALA A 58 -1.87 -3.54 14.14
N ALA A 59 -2.82 -4.47 14.03
CA ALA A 59 -3.08 -5.47 15.05
C ALA A 59 -1.86 -6.40 15.26
N ALA A 60 -1.20 -6.83 14.19
CA ALA A 60 0.03 -7.61 14.27
C ALA A 60 1.19 -6.84 14.92
N ALA A 61 1.38 -5.57 14.57
CA ALA A 61 2.39 -4.70 15.20
C ALA A 61 2.11 -4.50 16.71
N ARG A 62 0.84 -4.37 17.09
CA ARG A 62 0.39 -4.27 18.48
C ARG A 62 0.70 -5.56 19.25
N SER A 63 0.40 -6.72 18.64
CA SER A 63 0.70 -8.04 19.20
C SER A 63 2.20 -8.27 19.39
N ALA A 64 3.04 -7.88 18.42
CA ALA A 64 4.49 -7.92 18.55
C ALA A 64 5.00 -7.08 19.74
N ARG A 65 4.37 -5.93 20.00
CA ARG A 65 4.63 -5.05 21.14
C ARG A 65 3.97 -5.52 22.46
N LYS A 66 3.19 -6.62 22.45
CA LYS A 66 2.39 -7.11 23.59
C LYS A 66 1.43 -6.07 24.17
N LEU A 67 0.95 -5.17 23.33
CA LEU A 67 -0.05 -4.18 23.73
C LEU A 67 -1.45 -4.82 23.75
N PRO A 68 -2.34 -4.38 24.67
CA PRO A 68 -3.68 -4.94 24.78
C PRO A 68 -4.54 -4.63 23.56
N VAL A 69 -5.52 -5.49 23.28
CA VAL A 69 -6.55 -5.24 22.27
C VAL A 69 -7.43 -4.05 22.73
N PRO A 70 -7.67 -3.03 21.88
CA PRO A 70 -8.58 -1.92 22.13
C PRO A 70 -9.94 -2.43 22.59
N ALA A 71 -10.58 -1.69 23.49
CA ALA A 71 -11.81 -2.14 24.14
C ALA A 71 -12.92 -2.47 23.13
N GLU A 72 -13.02 -1.68 22.07
CA GLU A 72 -13.99 -1.84 21.00
C GLU A 72 -13.72 -3.02 20.06
N GLU A 73 -12.50 -3.57 20.06
CA GLU A 73 -12.10 -4.73 19.23
C GLU A 73 -12.19 -6.05 20.04
N ARG A 74 -12.43 -6.00 21.36
CA ARG A 74 -12.41 -7.20 22.22
C ARG A 74 -13.62 -8.09 21.96
N GLY A 75 -13.37 -9.38 21.77
CA GLY A 75 -14.42 -10.40 21.65
C GLY A 75 -15.15 -10.39 20.30
N LEU A 76 -14.80 -9.49 19.38
CA LEU A 76 -15.34 -9.47 18.04
C LEU A 76 -14.86 -10.70 17.25
N ASN A 77 -15.78 -11.32 16.51
CA ASN A 77 -15.41 -12.29 15.49
C ASN A 77 -14.88 -11.55 14.24
N THR A 78 -14.37 -12.30 13.26
CA THR A 78 -13.81 -11.72 12.03
C THR A 78 -14.81 -10.85 11.26
N THR A 79 -16.09 -11.23 11.21
CA THR A 79 -17.13 -10.46 10.52
C THR A 79 -17.36 -9.12 11.20
N ASP A 80 -17.52 -9.13 12.53
CA ASP A 80 -17.77 -7.90 13.30
C ASP A 80 -16.54 -6.98 13.31
N SER A 81 -15.33 -7.54 13.37
CA SER A 81 -14.09 -6.76 13.21
C SER A 81 -14.00 -6.12 11.82
N ASN A 82 -14.36 -6.85 10.77
CA ASN A 82 -14.35 -6.31 9.41
C ASN A 82 -15.38 -5.17 9.25
N ARG A 83 -16.56 -5.34 9.86
CA ARG A 83 -17.60 -4.32 9.88
C ARG A 83 -17.14 -3.07 10.62
N LEU A 84 -16.51 -3.21 11.79
CA LEU A 84 -15.94 -2.11 12.56
C LEU A 84 -14.91 -1.30 11.74
N VAL A 85 -14.02 -2.00 11.02
CA VAL A 85 -13.02 -1.35 10.16
C VAL A 85 -13.70 -0.60 9.02
N TYR A 86 -14.68 -1.23 8.36
CA TYR A 86 -15.46 -0.60 7.31
C TYR A 86 -16.13 0.68 7.84
N GLU A 87 -16.87 0.62 8.94
CA GLU A 87 -17.55 1.79 9.51
C GLU A 87 -16.59 2.91 9.90
N ARG A 88 -15.39 2.58 10.41
CA ARG A 88 -14.36 3.56 10.81
C ARG A 88 -13.73 4.29 9.64
N TRP A 89 -13.53 3.61 8.50
CA TRP A 89 -12.70 4.10 7.40
C TRP A 89 -13.46 4.35 6.09
N HIS A 90 -14.71 3.88 5.97
CA HIS A 90 -15.45 3.97 4.72
C HIS A 90 -15.68 5.41 4.27
N SER A 91 -15.98 6.32 5.20
CA SER A 91 -16.16 7.75 4.92
C SER A 91 -14.86 8.56 4.83
N ARG A 92 -13.70 7.95 5.13
CA ARG A 92 -12.39 8.61 5.07
C ARG A 92 -11.89 8.71 3.65
N SER A 93 -11.08 9.72 3.38
CA SER A 93 -10.48 9.92 2.06
C SER A 93 -9.42 8.85 1.75
N PRO A 94 -9.18 8.53 0.45
CA PRO A 94 -8.08 7.65 0.07
C PRO A 94 -6.72 8.13 0.59
N ARG A 95 -6.49 9.44 0.63
CA ARG A 95 -5.27 10.05 1.16
C ARG A 95 -5.05 9.75 2.63
N GLU A 96 -6.09 9.82 3.46
CA GLU A 96 -6.00 9.44 4.88
C GLU A 96 -5.67 7.95 5.04
N VAL A 97 -6.30 7.08 4.25
CA VAL A 97 -6.03 5.64 4.30
C VAL A 97 -4.61 5.32 3.85
N LEU A 98 -4.10 5.96 2.79
CA LEU A 98 -2.73 5.79 2.32
C LEU A 98 -1.69 6.31 3.34
N ALA A 99 -1.95 7.46 3.96
CA ALA A 99 -1.10 7.98 5.02
C ALA A 99 -1.06 7.00 6.21
N TRP A 100 -2.21 6.46 6.62
CA TRP A 100 -2.28 5.46 7.68
C TRP A 100 -1.57 4.15 7.31
N HIS A 101 -1.71 3.68 6.06
CA HIS A 101 -0.99 2.52 5.54
C HIS A 101 0.53 2.63 5.74
N ARG A 102 1.09 3.79 5.38
CA ARG A 102 2.52 4.08 5.51
C ARG A 102 2.95 4.21 6.97
N GLN A 103 2.16 4.91 7.79
CA GLN A 103 2.44 5.01 9.23
C GLN A 103 2.45 3.63 9.91
N VAL A 104 1.50 2.76 9.55
CA VAL A 104 1.44 1.39 10.09
C VAL A 104 2.65 0.57 9.66
N GLN A 105 3.20 0.79 8.47
CA GLN A 105 4.43 0.11 8.07
C GLN A 105 5.62 0.50 8.96
N GLU A 106 5.80 1.79 9.25
CA GLU A 106 6.85 2.24 10.16
C GLU A 106 6.69 1.60 11.54
N ASP A 107 5.47 1.57 12.04
CA ASP A 107 5.07 0.93 13.29
C ASP A 107 5.36 -0.57 13.32
N VAL A 108 5.07 -1.27 12.22
CA VAL A 108 5.39 -2.69 12.05
C VAL A 108 6.90 -2.90 12.09
N LEU A 109 7.68 -2.11 11.34
CA LEU A 109 9.14 -2.26 11.30
C LEU A 109 9.77 -1.95 12.66
N ALA A 110 9.30 -0.93 13.36
CA ALA A 110 9.72 -0.62 14.72
C ALA A 110 9.41 -1.78 15.68
N ALA A 111 8.20 -2.33 15.60
CA ALA A 111 7.78 -3.46 16.44
C ALA A 111 8.61 -4.73 16.16
N LEU A 112 8.87 -5.05 14.89
CA LEU A 112 9.67 -6.21 14.50
C LEU A 112 11.13 -6.07 14.95
N ARG A 113 11.74 -4.90 14.79
CA ARG A 113 13.12 -4.66 15.24
C ARG A 113 13.27 -4.77 16.75
N ALA A 114 12.26 -4.33 17.50
CA ALA A 114 12.25 -4.39 18.97
C ALA A 114 11.78 -5.75 19.53
N ALA A 115 11.16 -6.60 18.71
CA ALA A 115 10.62 -7.88 19.17
C ALA A 115 11.75 -8.84 19.59
N PRO A 116 11.58 -9.57 20.70
CA PRO A 116 12.58 -10.54 21.14
C PRO A 116 12.66 -11.73 20.17
N GLU A 117 13.81 -12.39 20.08
CA GLU A 117 14.04 -13.48 19.12
C GLU A 117 13.00 -14.62 19.20
N LYS A 118 12.54 -14.91 20.42
CA LYS A 118 11.47 -15.89 20.67
C LYS A 118 10.13 -15.54 20.01
N TRP A 119 9.92 -14.30 19.58
CA TRP A 119 8.73 -13.91 18.83
C TRP A 119 8.73 -14.56 17.43
N PHE A 120 9.90 -14.59 16.78
CA PHE A 120 10.15 -15.16 15.45
C PHE A 120 10.30 -16.69 15.47
N SER A 121 10.95 -17.21 16.52
CA SER A 121 11.35 -18.63 16.62
C SER A 121 10.62 -19.42 17.71
N GLY A 122 9.62 -18.81 18.36
CA GLY A 122 8.80 -19.44 19.40
C GLY A 122 7.98 -20.64 18.92
N ARG A 123 7.07 -21.15 19.78
CA ARG A 123 6.20 -22.33 19.54
C ARG A 123 5.86 -22.48 18.06
N GLY A 124 6.21 -23.64 17.48
CA GLY A 124 6.33 -23.87 16.04
C GLY A 124 5.37 -23.04 15.19
N ARG A 125 5.91 -21.99 14.56
CA ARG A 125 5.11 -21.14 13.67
C ARG A 125 4.78 -21.89 12.39
N ARG A 126 3.61 -21.58 11.83
CA ARG A 126 3.25 -22.05 10.49
C ARG A 126 4.19 -21.45 9.42
N PRO A 127 4.31 -22.06 8.23
CA PRO A 127 5.16 -21.52 7.17
C PRO A 127 4.80 -20.13 6.68
N ASP A 128 3.51 -19.81 6.69
CA ASP A 128 2.93 -18.54 6.26
C ASP A 128 2.97 -17.43 7.33
N TRP A 129 3.58 -17.69 8.49
CA TRP A 129 3.71 -16.69 9.55
C TRP A 129 4.80 -15.64 9.24
N PRO A 130 4.60 -14.34 9.60
CA PRO A 130 3.40 -13.74 10.20
C PRO A 130 2.32 -13.46 9.16
N GLY A 131 1.18 -14.17 9.28
CA GLY A 131 0.12 -14.20 8.27
C GLY A 131 -0.39 -12.81 7.89
N ASP A 132 -0.74 -12.00 8.89
CA ASP A 132 -1.33 -10.66 8.67
C ASP A 132 -0.39 -9.68 7.97
N LEU A 133 0.93 -9.83 8.13
CA LEU A 133 1.92 -8.91 7.56
C LEU A 133 2.33 -9.26 6.13
N VAL A 134 2.13 -10.52 5.70
CA VAL A 134 2.57 -11.00 4.39
C VAL A 134 1.43 -11.71 3.67
N GLY A 135 1.01 -12.88 4.15
CA GLY A 135 0.05 -13.73 3.44
C GLY A 135 -1.34 -13.13 3.29
N HIS A 136 -1.87 -12.51 4.35
CA HIS A 136 -3.15 -11.79 4.34
C HIS A 136 -3.08 -10.55 3.44
N SER A 137 -2.04 -9.72 3.61
CA SER A 137 -1.80 -8.56 2.75
C SER A 137 -1.74 -8.95 1.29
N ALA A 138 -0.90 -9.93 0.93
CA ALA A 138 -0.73 -10.39 -0.44
C ALA A 138 -2.03 -10.98 -1.01
N ALA A 139 -2.78 -11.74 -0.21
CA ALA A 139 -4.05 -12.31 -0.64
C ALA A 139 -5.07 -11.22 -0.99
N HIS A 140 -5.19 -10.17 -0.18
CA HIS A 140 -6.10 -9.05 -0.47
C HIS A 140 -5.56 -8.11 -1.55
N ARG A 141 -4.25 -7.88 -1.63
CA ARG A 141 -3.63 -7.16 -2.75
C ARG A 141 -4.03 -7.80 -4.08
N VAL A 142 -3.84 -9.12 -4.21
CA VAL A 142 -4.13 -9.81 -5.47
C VAL A 142 -5.65 -9.94 -5.72
N LYS A 143 -6.40 -10.47 -4.75
CA LYS A 143 -7.82 -10.83 -4.96
C LYS A 143 -8.75 -9.63 -4.95
N ASP A 144 -8.42 -8.58 -4.21
CA ASP A 144 -9.28 -7.41 -4.10
C ASP A 144 -8.74 -6.26 -4.94
N VAL A 145 -7.52 -5.79 -4.67
CA VAL A 145 -6.99 -4.55 -5.27
C VAL A 145 -6.61 -4.75 -6.74
N GLU A 146 -5.70 -5.66 -7.05
CA GLU A 146 -5.24 -5.92 -8.41
C GLU A 146 -6.38 -6.38 -9.31
N GLU A 147 -7.25 -7.28 -8.81
CA GLU A 147 -8.39 -7.75 -9.58
C GLU A 147 -9.40 -6.64 -9.88
N ALA A 148 -9.68 -5.75 -8.92
CA ALA A 148 -10.50 -4.57 -9.18
C ALA A 148 -9.85 -3.68 -10.25
N LEU A 149 -8.54 -3.42 -10.17
CA LEU A 149 -7.85 -2.52 -11.10
C LEU A 149 -7.67 -3.12 -12.50
N ARG A 150 -7.38 -4.42 -12.62
CA ARG A 150 -7.16 -5.15 -13.88
C ARG A 150 -8.37 -5.05 -14.81
N LYS A 151 -9.58 -5.05 -14.24
CA LYS A 151 -10.82 -4.91 -15.00
C LYS A 151 -10.95 -3.54 -15.69
N TRP A 152 -10.26 -2.52 -15.18
CA TRP A 152 -10.45 -1.12 -15.58
C TRP A 152 -9.22 -0.45 -16.17
N ARG A 153 -8.02 -0.98 -15.95
CA ARG A 153 -6.83 -0.71 -16.74
C ARG A 153 -6.81 -1.71 -17.89
N PRO A 154 -7.43 -1.44 -19.05
CA PRO A 154 -7.17 -2.28 -20.21
C PRO A 154 -5.66 -2.29 -20.39
N GLN A 155 -5.06 -3.49 -20.40
CA GLN A 155 -3.70 -3.61 -20.90
C GLN A 155 -3.71 -2.91 -22.25
N ILE A 156 -2.98 -1.81 -22.37
CA ILE A 156 -2.56 -1.35 -23.69
C ILE A 156 -1.72 -2.53 -24.18
N ARG A 157 -2.35 -3.41 -24.97
CA ARG A 157 -1.62 -4.28 -25.88
C ARG A 157 -0.88 -3.32 -26.78
N LEU A 158 0.34 -2.95 -26.40
CA LEU A 158 1.37 -2.60 -27.35
C LEU A 158 1.44 -3.82 -28.26
N GLY A 159 0.73 -3.74 -29.38
CA GLY A 159 0.78 -4.74 -30.41
C GLY A 159 2.23 -4.84 -30.85
N LEU A 160 2.89 -5.92 -30.44
CA LEU A 160 3.98 -6.51 -31.21
C LEU A 160 3.37 -7.08 -32.49
N GLY A 161 2.88 -6.19 -33.34
CA GLY A 161 2.65 -6.41 -34.76
C GLY A 161 3.90 -5.90 -35.47
N GLY A 162 4.54 -6.78 -36.22
CA GLY A 162 5.86 -6.56 -36.79
C GLY A 162 5.97 -5.27 -37.61
N PHE A 163 7.12 -4.62 -37.50
CA PHE A 163 7.63 -3.76 -38.55
C PHE A 163 9.03 -4.22 -38.88
N GLY A 164 9.15 -4.73 -40.11
CA GLY A 164 10.42 -4.92 -40.77
C GLY A 164 11.15 -3.59 -40.90
N SER A 165 12.47 -3.70 -40.96
CA SER A 165 13.40 -2.65 -41.31
C SER A 165 12.91 -1.82 -42.49
N LEU A 166 12.79 -0.51 -42.27
CA LEU A 166 13.05 0.44 -43.33
C LEU A 166 13.91 1.57 -42.76
N PHE A 167 15.18 1.53 -43.15
CA PHE A 167 16.10 2.65 -43.06
C PHE A 167 15.55 3.80 -43.91
N LEU A 168 15.37 4.98 -43.32
CA LEU A 168 15.45 6.24 -44.04
C LEU A 168 16.02 7.29 -43.10
N ALA A 169 17.28 7.62 -43.36
CA ALA A 169 18.03 8.67 -42.71
C ALA A 169 17.51 10.03 -43.18
N LEU A 170 17.16 10.91 -42.24
CA LEU A 170 17.18 12.36 -42.42
C LEU A 170 17.79 13.01 -41.17
N THR A 171 18.67 13.97 -41.44
CA THR A 171 19.65 14.64 -40.60
C THR A 171 19.04 15.63 -39.58
N PRO A 172 19.82 16.11 -38.58
CA PRO A 172 19.29 16.85 -37.45
C PRO A 172 19.12 18.34 -37.77
N THR A 173 18.02 18.94 -37.32
CA THR A 173 17.91 20.40 -37.21
C THR A 173 18.03 20.79 -35.74
N THR A 174 19.09 21.52 -35.45
CA THR A 174 19.33 22.19 -34.18
C THR A 174 18.32 23.33 -34.00
N SER A 175 17.74 23.45 -32.81
CA SER A 175 17.15 24.71 -32.35
C SER A 175 17.38 24.83 -30.85
N SER A 176 18.05 25.92 -30.50
CA SER A 176 18.54 26.31 -29.19
C SER A 176 17.44 26.48 -28.13
N PRO A 177 17.81 26.40 -26.83
CA PRO A 177 16.89 26.61 -25.71
C PRO A 177 16.60 28.10 -25.45
N ALA A 178 15.38 28.37 -25.00
CA ALA A 178 14.93 29.68 -24.52
C ALA A 178 15.60 30.08 -23.17
N PRO A 179 15.79 31.38 -22.90
CA PRO A 179 16.54 31.86 -21.73
C PRO A 179 15.71 31.88 -20.43
N ALA A 180 16.42 31.75 -19.31
CA ALA A 180 15.90 31.82 -17.94
C ALA A 180 15.46 33.25 -17.54
N PRO A 181 14.48 33.41 -16.64
CA PRO A 181 14.08 34.72 -16.13
C PRO A 181 15.07 35.29 -15.12
N SER A 182 15.37 36.57 -15.31
CA SER A 182 16.27 37.43 -14.54
C SER A 182 15.79 37.68 -13.11
N ARG A 183 16.75 37.72 -12.17
CA ARG A 183 16.57 38.16 -10.78
C ARG A 183 16.21 39.64 -10.70
N VAL A 184 15.24 39.96 -9.85
CA VAL A 184 14.90 41.32 -9.42
C VAL A 184 15.89 41.77 -8.32
N PRO A 185 16.41 43.00 -8.34
CA PRO A 185 17.31 43.50 -7.31
C PRO A 185 16.57 43.95 -6.05
N SER A 186 17.26 43.73 -4.92
CA SER A 186 16.93 44.23 -3.59
C SER A 186 17.05 45.76 -3.54
N ALA A 187 16.02 46.44 -3.05
CA ALA A 187 16.09 47.85 -2.67
C ALA A 187 16.00 47.96 -1.15
N ALA A 188 17.13 48.32 -0.56
CA ALA A 188 17.17 48.92 0.77
C ALA A 188 16.55 50.32 0.70
N GLY A 189 15.68 50.64 1.65
CA GLY A 189 15.10 51.95 1.84
C GLY A 189 14.86 52.20 3.32
N SER A 190 15.76 52.98 3.92
CA SER A 190 15.69 53.50 5.28
C SER A 190 14.62 54.59 5.41
N GLY A 191 14.01 54.69 6.60
CA GLY A 191 13.58 55.96 7.19
C GLY A 191 12.08 56.25 7.26
N SER A 192 11.48 56.02 8.43
CA SER A 192 11.12 57.07 9.40
C SER A 192 10.75 56.43 10.74
#